data_AF-A0A3C1V8I8-F1
#
_entry.id   AF-A0A3C1V8I8-F1
#
_cell.length_a   1.000
_cell.length_b   1.000
_cell.length_c   1.000
_cell.angle_alpha   90.00
_cell.angle_beta   90.00
_cell.angle_gamma   90.00
#
_symmetry.space_group_name_H-M   'P 1'
#
loop_
_entity.id
_entity.type
_entity.pdbx_description
1 polymer ?
#
loop_
_entity_poly.entity_id
_entity_poly.type
_entity_poly.pdbx_seq_one_letter_code
_entity_poly.pdbx_strand_id
1 'polypeptide(L)'
;MFCRMKPAPSSTLNWFSCTLLFFLCTAGPSACGQALVDEGIWTAYFSQGEFNSPRIQSDNSLWWLDAHWRYSGDDLVFIQGIIRPGIGRRLNDENSIWAGYAWIGERIPGFDIHENRFWQ
;
A
#
# COMPACT_ATOMS: atom_id res chain seq x y z
N MET A 1 -37.54 52.42 -35.09
CA MET A 1 -36.30 51.64 -34.83
C MET A 1 -36.36 51.16 -33.39
N PHE A 2 -36.75 49.91 -33.14
CA PHE A 2 -36.88 49.36 -31.79
C PHE A 2 -35.56 48.69 -31.38
N CYS A 3 -34.96 49.12 -30.27
CA CYS A 3 -33.72 48.55 -29.73
C CYS A 3 -34.05 47.43 -28.73
N ARG A 4 -33.50 46.23 -28.96
CA ARG A 4 -33.72 45.02 -28.15
C ARG A 4 -32.72 45.02 -26.98
N MET A 5 -33.20 45.15 -25.74
CA MET A 5 -32.34 45.04 -24.55
C MET A 5 -31.94 43.57 -24.30
N LYS A 6 -30.65 43.34 -24.04
CA LYS A 6 -30.03 42.05 -23.65
C LYS A 6 -30.18 41.86 -22.13
N PRO A 7 -30.49 40.66 -21.61
CA PRO A 7 -30.50 40.43 -20.16
C PRO A 7 -29.07 40.29 -19.60
N ALA A 8 -28.85 40.83 -18.39
CA ALA A 8 -27.60 40.80 -17.64
C ALA A 8 -27.36 39.43 -16.97
N PRO A 9 -26.10 39.01 -16.73
CA PRO A 9 -25.80 37.69 -16.20
C PRO A 9 -25.94 37.58 -14.67
N SER A 10 -26.38 36.39 -14.26
CA SER A 10 -26.60 35.79 -12.94
C SER A 10 -25.82 36.35 -11.73
N SER A 11 -26.58 36.94 -10.79
CA SER A 11 -26.18 37.32 -9.41
C SER A 11 -26.01 36.11 -8.45
N THR A 12 -26.47 34.92 -8.83
CA THR A 12 -26.53 33.74 -7.96
C THR A 12 -25.18 33.07 -7.68
N LEU A 13 -24.18 33.24 -8.55
CA LEU A 13 -22.86 32.59 -8.39
C LEU A 13 -22.03 33.19 -7.25
N ASN A 14 -22.20 34.49 -6.96
CA ASN A 14 -21.44 35.18 -5.91
C ASN A 14 -21.88 34.80 -4.49
N TRP A 15 -23.15 34.41 -4.30
CA TRP A 15 -23.69 34.05 -2.98
C TRP A 15 -23.12 32.73 -2.46
N PHE A 16 -23.01 31.72 -3.34
CA PHE A 16 -22.45 30.42 -2.98
C PHE A 16 -20.96 30.49 -2.65
N SER A 17 -20.22 31.39 -3.29
CA SER A 17 -18.79 31.58 -3.05
C SER A 17 -18.49 32.13 -1.65
N CYS A 18 -19.31 33.07 -1.18
CA CYS A 18 -19.13 33.67 0.16
C CYS A 18 -19.51 32.72 1.31
N THR A 19 -20.50 31.83 1.10
CA THR A 19 -20.92 30.86 2.12
C THR A 19 -19.90 29.73 2.29
N LEU A 20 -19.23 29.32 1.20
CA LEU A 20 -18.15 28.33 1.24
C LEU A 20 -16.91 28.85 1.99
N LEU A 21 -16.54 30.11 1.77
CA LEU A 21 -15.40 30.75 2.46
C LEU A 21 -15.64 30.89 3.97
N PHE A 22 -16.88 31.19 4.39
CA PHE A 22 -17.21 31.33 5.81
C PHE A 22 -17.11 30.01 6.58
N PHE A 23 -17.44 28.88 5.94
CA PHE A 23 -17.33 27.54 6.52
C PHE A 23 -15.87 27.04 6.64
N LEU A 24 -14.98 27.49 5.77
CA LEU A 24 -13.55 27.15 5.80
C LEU A 24 -12.80 27.85 6.95
N CYS A 25 -13.27 29.02 7.39
CA CYS A 25 -12.63 29.78 8.48
C CYS A 25 -12.99 29.31 9.89
N THR A 26 -13.99 28.44 10.06
CA THR A 26 -14.40 27.89 11.37
C THR A 26 -13.79 26.53 11.69
N ALA A 27 -12.79 26.08 10.93
CA ALA A 27 -11.97 24.92 11.31
C ALA A 27 -11.38 25.18 12.71
N GLY A 28 -11.79 24.35 13.68
CA GLY A 28 -11.63 24.59 15.11
C GLY A 28 -10.19 24.61 15.63
N PRO A 29 -9.99 24.71 16.95
CA PRO A 29 -8.66 24.77 17.54
C PRO A 29 -7.81 23.59 17.06
N SER A 30 -6.60 23.89 16.59
CA SER A 30 -5.58 22.89 16.30
C SER A 30 -5.38 22.05 17.55
N ALA A 31 -5.88 20.81 17.53
CA ALA A 31 -5.50 19.84 18.54
C ALA A 31 -3.99 19.67 18.44
N CYS A 32 -3.26 20.07 19.49
CA CYS A 32 -1.85 19.75 19.64
C CYS A 32 -1.77 18.26 19.99
N GLY A 33 -1.94 17.40 18.98
CA GLY A 33 -1.58 16.01 19.10
C GLY A 33 -0.06 15.95 19.17
N GLN A 34 0.50 15.40 20.25
CA GLN A 34 1.91 15.03 20.21
C GLN A 34 2.08 14.03 19.08
N ALA A 35 2.91 14.34 18.09
CA ALA A 35 3.22 13.41 17.04
C ALA A 35 3.86 12.18 17.70
N LEU A 36 3.16 11.04 17.67
CA LEU A 36 3.82 9.77 17.90
C LEU A 36 4.78 9.59 16.72
N VAL A 37 6.07 9.70 17.02
CA VAL A 37 7.13 9.50 16.04
C VAL A 37 7.28 7.98 15.90
N ASP A 38 6.63 7.42 14.88
CA ASP A 38 6.84 6.02 14.45
C ASP A 38 7.91 5.99 13.36
N GLU A 39 9.17 5.93 13.79
CA GLU A 39 10.33 5.77 12.91
C GLU A 39 10.70 4.29 12.77
N GLY A 40 11.14 3.89 11.58
CA GLY A 40 11.59 2.52 11.35
C GLY A 40 12.27 2.31 10.02
N ILE A 41 13.06 1.24 9.95
CA ILE A 41 13.80 0.83 8.76
C ILE A 41 13.12 -0.40 8.17
N TRP A 42 12.85 -0.33 6.87
CA TRP A 42 12.39 -1.45 6.07
C TRP A 42 13.54 -2.04 5.28
N THR A 43 13.69 -3.37 5.35
CA THR A 43 14.60 -4.12 4.51
C THR A 43 13.83 -5.19 3.75
N ALA A 44 14.29 -5.48 2.54
CA ALA A 44 13.63 -6.40 1.65
C ALA A 44 14.66 -7.26 0.90
N TYR A 45 14.34 -8.55 0.77
CA TYR A 45 15.07 -9.50 -0.04
C TYR A 45 14.11 -10.16 -1.03
N PHE A 46 14.43 -10.06 -2.32
CA PHE A 46 13.64 -10.63 -3.40
C PHE A 46 14.51 -11.57 -4.21
N SER A 47 13.97 -12.75 -4.50
CA SER A 47 14.65 -13.73 -5.33
C SER A 47 13.63 -14.60 -6.05
N GLN A 48 13.92 -14.95 -7.30
CA GLN A 48 13.09 -15.83 -8.10
C GLN A 48 13.95 -16.58 -9.11
N GLY A 49 13.41 -17.65 -9.66
CA GLY A 49 14.10 -18.38 -10.72
C GLY A 49 13.34 -19.62 -11.18
N GLU A 50 14.08 -20.46 -11.89
CA GLU A 50 13.57 -21.71 -12.47
C GLU A 50 14.12 -22.89 -11.69
N PHE A 51 13.33 -23.95 -11.56
CA PHE A 51 13.79 -25.19 -10.97
C PHE A 51 14.62 -26.00 -11.97
N ASN A 52 15.90 -25.65 -12.09
CA ASN A 52 16.84 -26.36 -12.97
C ASN A 52 17.58 -27.46 -12.19
N SER A 53 16.90 -28.59 -11.97
CA SER A 53 17.47 -29.77 -11.33
C SER A 53 17.24 -31.02 -12.17
N PRO A 54 18.25 -31.92 -12.33
CA PRO A 54 18.05 -33.22 -12.98
C PRO A 54 16.94 -34.08 -12.35
N ARG A 55 16.54 -33.79 -11.10
CA ARG A 55 15.46 -34.49 -10.38
C ARG A 55 14.07 -33.90 -10.64
N ILE A 56 14.01 -32.65 -11.09
CA ILE A 56 12.75 -31.94 -11.36
C ILE A 56 12.63 -31.83 -12.88
N GLN A 57 11.90 -32.76 -13.48
CA GLN A 57 11.67 -32.83 -14.94
C GLN A 57 10.56 -31.86 -15.36
N SER A 58 10.72 -30.56 -15.09
CA SER A 58 9.74 -29.57 -15.49
C SER A 58 10.39 -28.25 -15.90
N ASP A 59 10.55 -28.10 -17.21
CA ASP A 59 11.21 -26.96 -17.86
C ASP A 59 10.48 -25.61 -17.66
N ASN A 60 9.26 -25.63 -17.11
CA ASN A 60 8.43 -24.44 -16.91
C ASN A 60 8.12 -24.17 -15.43
N SER A 61 8.76 -24.88 -14.51
CA SER A 61 8.53 -24.70 -13.07
C SER A 61 9.37 -23.56 -12.51
N LEU A 62 8.71 -22.65 -11.80
CA LEU A 62 9.30 -21.43 -11.25
C LEU A 62 9.22 -21.40 -9.74
N TRP A 63 10.12 -20.67 -9.11
CA TRP A 63 10.09 -20.38 -7.68
C TRP A 63 10.23 -18.88 -7.41
N TRP A 64 9.65 -18.45 -6.30
CA TRP A 64 9.61 -17.07 -5.84
C TRP A 64 9.87 -17.01 -4.34
N LEU A 65 10.64 -16.03 -3.90
CA LEU A 65 10.87 -15.68 -2.52
C LEU A 65 10.88 -14.17 -2.35
N ASP A 66 10.02 -13.68 -1.46
CA ASP A 66 9.90 -12.28 -1.09
C ASP A 66 9.87 -12.22 0.44
N ALA A 67 10.86 -11.54 1.00
CA ALA A 67 11.02 -11.43 2.44
C ALA A 67 11.24 -9.96 2.83
N HIS A 68 10.45 -9.46 3.77
CA HIS A 68 10.53 -8.12 4.31
C HIS A 68 10.71 -8.15 5.82
N TRP A 69 11.49 -7.20 6.34
CA TRP A 69 11.61 -6.95 7.78
C TRP A 69 11.52 -5.45 8.05
N ARG A 70 10.81 -5.10 9.13
CA ARG A 70 10.73 -3.76 9.69
C ARG A 70 11.34 -3.76 11.08
N TYR A 71 12.26 -2.83 11.31
CA TYR A 71 12.88 -2.58 12.59
C TYR A 71 12.49 -1.18 13.10
N SER A 72 12.37 -0.99 14.42
CA SER A 72 12.14 0.32 15.03
C SER A 72 13.32 1.27 14.82
N GLY A 73 13.06 2.57 14.78
CA GLY A 73 14.08 3.61 14.57
C GLY A 73 15.11 3.73 15.70
N ASP A 74 14.67 3.67 16.96
CA ASP A 74 15.54 3.94 18.11
C ASP A 74 16.49 2.78 18.42
N ASP A 75 15.95 1.58 18.58
CA ASP A 75 16.69 0.41 19.11
C ASP A 75 16.88 -0.73 18.09
N LEU A 76 16.50 -0.54 16.82
CA LEU A 76 16.48 -1.58 15.78
C LEU A 76 15.78 -2.88 16.22
N VAL A 77 14.76 -2.76 17.07
CA VAL A 77 13.96 -3.90 17.51
C VAL A 77 13.09 -4.36 16.35
N PHE A 78 13.05 -5.67 16.10
CA PHE A 78 12.17 -6.24 15.08
C PHE A 78 10.69 -5.99 15.43
N ILE A 79 9.97 -5.36 14.51
CA ILE A 79 8.55 -5.00 14.65
C ILE A 79 7.67 -5.84 13.74
N GLN A 80 8.06 -6.03 12.48
CA GLN A 80 7.21 -6.70 11.50
C GLN A 80 8.04 -7.49 10.49
N GLY A 81 7.55 -8.65 10.10
CA GLY A 81 8.20 -9.52 9.12
C GLY A 81 7.18 -10.13 8.19
N ILE A 82 7.56 -10.26 6.92
CA ILE A 82 6.76 -10.90 5.88
C ILE A 82 7.67 -11.90 5.18
N ILE A 83 7.21 -13.14 5.00
CA ILE A 83 7.91 -14.15 4.19
C ILE A 83 6.89 -14.79 3.25
N ARG A 84 7.17 -14.71 1.96
CA ARG A 84 6.29 -15.15 0.87
C ARG A 84 7.01 -16.08 -0.09
N PRO A 85 7.09 -17.38 0.21
CA PRO A 85 7.46 -18.36 -0.78
C PRO A 85 6.32 -18.56 -1.79
N GLY A 86 6.69 -18.72 -3.05
CA GLY A 86 5.77 -19.03 -4.13
C GLY A 86 6.34 -20.07 -5.08
N ILE A 87 5.43 -20.81 -5.70
CA ILE A 87 5.70 -21.65 -6.85
C ILE A 87 4.93 -21.08 -8.04
N GLY A 88 5.51 -21.21 -9.22
CA GLY A 88 4.91 -20.72 -10.44
C GLY A 88 5.05 -21.70 -11.58
N ARG A 89 4.25 -21.47 -12.61
CA ARG A 89 4.38 -22.16 -13.89
C ARG A 89 4.36 -21.17 -15.02
N ARG A 90 5.34 -21.27 -15.91
CA ARG A 90 5.34 -20.52 -17.17
C ARG A 90 4.29 -21.11 -18.12
N LEU A 91 3.38 -20.25 -18.58
CA LEU A 91 2.35 -20.59 -19.56
C LEU A 91 2.86 -20.41 -20.99
N ASN A 92 3.60 -19.32 -21.23
CA ASN A 92 4.32 -19.00 -22.46
C ASN A 92 5.47 -18.04 -22.12
N ASP A 93 6.20 -17.56 -23.12
CA ASP A 93 7.41 -16.74 -22.91
C ASP A 93 7.15 -15.43 -22.14
N GLU A 94 5.90 -14.94 -22.12
CA GLU A 94 5.51 -13.66 -21.53
C GLU A 94 4.64 -13.81 -20.28
N ASN A 95 4.00 -14.96 -20.09
CA ASN A 95 2.97 -15.16 -19.08
C ASN A 95 3.32 -16.32 -18.13
N SER A 96 3.10 -16.07 -16.84
CA SER A 96 3.26 -17.07 -15.79
C SER A 96 2.10 -16.94 -14.80
N ILE A 97 1.75 -18.07 -14.18
CA ILE A 97 0.82 -18.12 -13.06
C ILE A 97 1.57 -18.50 -11.81
N TRP A 98 1.14 -17.96 -10.68
CA TRP A 98 1.79 -18.15 -9.40
C TRP A 98 0.78 -18.55 -8.35
N ALA A 99 1.26 -19.27 -7.35
CA ALA A 99 0.54 -19.50 -6.12
C ALA A 99 1.57 -19.64 -5.01
N GLY A 100 1.21 -19.21 -3.81
CA GLY A 100 2.12 -19.26 -2.70
C GLY A 100 1.44 -19.09 -1.37
N TYR A 101 2.30 -18.95 -0.37
CA TYR A 101 1.91 -18.74 1.01
C TYR A 101 2.56 -17.46 1.51
N ALA A 102 1.90 -16.77 2.42
CA ALA A 102 2.43 -15.63 3.12
C ALA A 102 2.32 -15.89 4.62
N TRP A 103 3.45 -15.80 5.29
CA TRP A 103 3.51 -15.62 6.73
C TRP A 103 3.81 -14.15 7.01
N ILE A 104 3.02 -13.54 7.89
CA ILE A 104 3.21 -12.17 8.35
C ILE A 104 3.22 -12.20 9.87
N GLY A 105 4.31 -11.74 10.47
CA GLY A 105 4.47 -11.61 11.90
C GLY A 105 4.57 -10.15 12.28
N GLU A 106 3.84 -9.72 13.30
CA GLU A 106 3.94 -8.37 13.87
C GLU A 106 4.06 -8.46 15.38
N ARG A 107 4.99 -7.68 15.93
CA ARG A 107 5.24 -7.56 17.35
C ARG A 107 4.75 -6.20 17.82
N ILE A 108 3.67 -6.23 18.58
CA ILE A 108 3.12 -5.06 19.25
C ILE A 108 3.45 -5.23 20.74
N PRO A 109 3.77 -4.16 21.49
CA PRO A 109 4.03 -4.28 22.93
C PRO A 109 2.89 -5.02 23.65
N GLY A 110 3.21 -6.20 24.20
CA GLY A 110 2.26 -7.05 24.93
C GLY A 110 1.42 -8.00 24.07
N PHE A 111 1.55 -7.99 22.73
CA PHE A 111 0.81 -8.90 21.85
C PHE A 111 1.56 -9.18 20.54
N ASP A 112 1.77 -10.46 20.23
CA ASP A 112 2.32 -10.90 18.95
C ASP A 112 1.18 -11.35 18.03
N ILE A 113 1.16 -10.83 16.80
CA ILE A 113 0.20 -11.19 15.75
C ILE A 113 0.90 -12.07 14.72
N HIS A 114 0.25 -13.17 14.35
CA HIS A 114 0.69 -14.04 13.26
C HIS A 114 -0.45 -14.26 12.26
N GLU A 115 -0.31 -13.71 11.07
CA GLU A 115 -1.23 -13.93 9.95
C GLU A 115 -0.62 -14.92 8.95
N ASN A 116 -1.49 -15.80 8.46
CA ASN A 116 -1.16 -16.83 7.49
C ASN A 116 -2.18 -16.78 6.36
N ARG A 117 -1.74 -16.55 5.12
CA ARG A 117 -2.65 -16.52 3.95
C ARG A 117 -2.04 -17.12 2.71
N PHE A 118 -2.88 -17.72 1.88
CA PHE A 118 -2.50 -18.08 0.51
C PHE A 118 -2.60 -16.86 -0.41
N TRP A 119 -1.81 -16.87 -1.49
CA TRP A 119 -1.88 -15.88 -2.56
C TRP A 119 -1.76 -16.58 -3.93
N GLN A 120 -2.30 -15.95 -4.97
CA GLN A 120 -2.27 -16.39 -6.36
C GLN A 120 -2.16 -15.17 -7.28
#